data_AF-A0A259CCN6-F1
#
_entry.id   AF-A0A259CCN6-F1
#
_cell.length_a   1.000
_cell.length_b   1.000
_cell.length_c   1.000
_cell.angle_alpha   90.00
_cell.angle_beta   90.00
_cell.angle_gamma   90.00
#
_symmetry.space_group_name_H-M   'P 1'
#
loop_
_entity.id
_entity.type
_entity.pdbx_description
1 polymer ?
#
loop_
_entity_poly.entity_id
_entity_poly.type
_entity_poly.pdbx_seq_one_letter_code
_entity_poly.pdbx_strand_id
1 'polypeptide(L)'
;YIVSEDERQALGPVLRAAMPGLTANDVSGITAMQPSTYCIVYAQSSGATGNYTGAFAVIRAEHPDLLRLSCLHEEIAQGLGLPNDSPQARPSIFNDDEEFALLTTQDEMMLRILYNPALRPGMTEAEARPIVETLARRLMGGES
;
A
#
# COMPACT_ATOMS: atom_id res chain seq x y z
N TYR A 1 5.04 11.63 1.42
CA TYR A 1 5.33 12.92 2.08
C TYR A 1 5.63 12.65 3.53
N ILE A 2 6.77 13.15 4.04
CA ILE A 2 7.06 13.13 5.48
C ILE A 2 6.82 14.56 5.97
N VAL A 3 5.87 14.76 6.86
CA VAL A 3 5.38 16.09 7.24
C VAL A 3 5.08 16.14 8.74
N SER A 4 5.29 17.29 9.34
CA SER A 4 4.82 17.59 10.69
C SER A 4 3.29 17.69 10.74
N GLU A 5 2.75 17.70 11.95
CA GLU A 5 1.30 17.84 12.19
C GLU A 5 0.71 19.10 11.54
N ASP A 6 1.38 20.25 11.66
CA ASP A 6 0.90 21.52 11.08
C ASP A 6 0.96 21.48 9.54
N GLU A 7 2.04 20.94 8.98
CA GLU A 7 2.20 20.78 7.53
C GLU A 7 1.14 19.83 6.96
N ARG A 8 0.86 18.72 7.66
CA ARG A 8 -0.16 17.74 7.30
C ARG A 8 -1.55 18.39 7.22
N GLN A 9 -1.92 19.19 8.21
CA GLN A 9 -3.21 19.91 8.21
C GLN A 9 -3.33 20.86 7.01
N ALA A 10 -2.21 21.40 6.54
CA ALA A 10 -2.13 22.29 5.38
C ALA A 10 -2.05 21.57 4.01
N LEU A 11 -1.96 20.23 3.95
CA LEU A 11 -1.74 19.50 2.69
C LEU A 11 -2.93 19.51 1.71
N GLY A 12 -4.11 19.99 2.13
CA GLY A 12 -5.34 19.93 1.32
C GLY A 12 -5.20 20.42 -0.14
N PRO A 13 -4.60 21.60 -0.41
CA PRO A 13 -4.37 22.06 -1.78
C PRO A 13 -3.39 21.19 -2.57
N VAL A 14 -2.32 20.69 -1.93
CA VAL A 14 -1.31 19.82 -2.56
C VAL A 14 -1.94 18.48 -2.97
N LEU A 15 -2.74 17.89 -2.08
CA LEU A 15 -3.47 16.64 -2.34
C LEU A 15 -4.39 16.76 -3.55
N ARG A 16 -5.21 17.82 -3.62
CA ARG A 16 -6.14 18.03 -4.73
C ARG A 16 -5.44 18.28 -6.05
N ALA A 17 -4.29 18.93 -6.03
CA ALA A 17 -3.48 19.14 -7.23
C ALA A 17 -2.82 17.84 -7.70
N ALA A 18 -2.30 17.03 -6.78
CA ALA A 18 -1.61 15.77 -7.09
C ALA A 18 -2.57 14.64 -7.49
N MET A 19 -3.74 14.57 -6.85
CA MET A 19 -4.76 13.53 -7.07
C MET A 19 -6.15 14.16 -7.20
N PRO A 20 -6.53 14.67 -8.38
CA PRO A 20 -7.79 15.38 -8.59
C PRO A 20 -9.06 14.55 -8.33
N GLY A 21 -8.95 13.22 -8.40
CA GLY A 21 -10.04 12.28 -8.13
C GLY A 21 -10.29 11.96 -6.66
N LEU A 22 -9.53 12.52 -5.71
CA LEU A 22 -9.81 12.33 -4.28
C LEU A 22 -11.10 13.03 -3.85
N THR A 23 -11.90 12.35 -3.04
CA THR A 23 -13.10 12.93 -2.44
C THR A 23 -12.73 13.88 -1.29
N ALA A 24 -13.69 14.68 -0.84
CA ALA A 24 -13.50 15.51 0.35
C ALA A 24 -13.18 14.67 1.60
N ASN A 25 -13.71 13.44 1.68
CA ASN A 25 -13.43 12.52 2.78
C ASN A 25 -12.00 12.00 2.74
N ASP A 26 -11.48 11.67 1.55
CA ASP A 26 -10.08 11.23 1.41
C ASP A 26 -9.12 12.37 1.80
N VAL A 27 -9.38 13.59 1.33
CA VAL A 27 -8.60 14.76 1.75
C VAL A 27 -8.68 14.95 3.25
N SER A 28 -9.87 14.84 3.85
CA SER A 28 -10.05 14.94 5.30
C SER A 28 -9.36 13.81 6.07
N GLY A 29 -9.28 12.60 5.51
CA GLY A 29 -8.57 11.48 6.11
C GLY A 29 -7.09 11.77 6.30
N ILE A 30 -6.47 12.52 5.37
CA ILE A 30 -5.11 13.01 5.53
C ILE A 30 -5.03 14.30 6.34
N THR A 31 -5.89 15.31 6.14
CA THR A 31 -5.75 16.62 6.81
C THR A 31 -6.30 16.64 8.23
N ALA A 32 -7.15 15.68 8.61
CA ALA A 32 -7.65 15.47 9.97
C ALA A 32 -7.34 14.05 10.49
N MET A 33 -6.22 13.47 10.04
CA MET A 33 -5.72 12.16 10.44
C MET A 33 -5.63 12.01 11.96
N GLN A 34 -6.14 10.90 12.49
CA GLN A 34 -6.13 10.64 13.93
C GLN A 34 -4.70 10.52 14.47
N PRO A 35 -4.44 10.89 15.74
CA PRO A 35 -3.12 10.75 16.35
C PRO A 35 -2.61 9.30 16.40
N SER A 36 -3.52 8.32 16.43
CA SER A 36 -3.22 6.89 16.41
C SER A 36 -2.86 6.33 15.03
N THR A 37 -3.05 7.12 13.97
CA THR A 37 -2.65 6.74 12.61
C THR A 37 -1.27 7.32 12.32
N TYR A 38 -0.27 6.44 12.12
CA TYR A 38 1.14 6.83 11.95
C TYR A 38 1.46 7.28 10.52
N CYS A 39 0.90 6.56 9.57
CA CYS A 39 0.99 6.82 8.14
C CYS A 39 -0.32 6.43 7.45
N ILE A 40 -0.53 6.96 6.25
CA ILE A 40 -1.63 6.58 5.38
C ILE A 40 -1.24 6.76 3.91
N VAL A 41 -1.68 5.86 3.03
CA VAL A 41 -1.66 6.04 1.57
C VAL A 41 -3.08 6.00 1.01
N TYR A 42 -3.33 6.90 0.05
CA TYR A 42 -4.43 6.73 -0.88
C TYR A 42 -3.91 6.40 -2.26
N ALA A 43 -4.45 5.34 -2.85
CA ALA A 43 -4.23 5.00 -4.25
C ALA A 43 -5.46 5.42 -5.08
N GLN A 44 -5.22 5.94 -6.27
CA GLN A 44 -6.24 6.29 -7.25
C GLN A 44 -6.19 5.30 -8.39
N SER A 45 -7.36 4.76 -8.76
CA SER A 45 -7.54 3.95 -9.95
C SER A 45 -8.24 4.70 -11.06
N SER A 46 -7.95 4.32 -12.31
CA SER A 46 -8.70 4.81 -13.47
C SER A 46 -10.08 4.14 -13.52
N GLY A 47 -11.12 4.81 -13.01
CA GLY A 47 -12.46 4.24 -12.93
C GLY A 47 -12.48 2.91 -12.16
N ALA A 48 -13.28 1.96 -12.62
CA ALA A 48 -13.40 0.61 -12.04
C ALA A 48 -12.44 -0.43 -12.67
N THR A 49 -11.34 0.00 -13.28
CA THR A 49 -10.43 -0.90 -14.02
C THR A 49 -9.46 -1.67 -13.11
N GLY A 50 -9.32 -1.25 -11.85
CA GLY A 50 -8.28 -1.75 -10.94
C GLY A 50 -6.86 -1.29 -11.29
N ASN A 51 -6.68 -0.44 -12.31
CA ASN A 51 -5.37 0.08 -12.69
C ASN A 51 -5.05 1.34 -11.86
N TYR A 52 -4.03 1.25 -11.01
CA TYR A 52 -3.56 2.39 -10.21
C TYR A 52 -2.85 3.41 -11.12
N THR A 53 -3.28 4.66 -11.05
CA THR A 53 -2.70 5.77 -11.82
C THR A 53 -1.87 6.72 -10.97
N GLY A 54 -1.98 6.60 -9.64
CA GLY A 54 -1.17 7.37 -8.70
C GLY A 54 -1.48 6.96 -7.26
N ALA A 55 -0.56 7.29 -6.37
CA ALA A 55 -0.74 7.12 -4.93
C ALA A 55 -0.13 8.32 -4.19
N PHE A 56 -0.68 8.65 -3.02
CA PHE A 56 -0.18 9.72 -2.17
C PHE A 56 -0.12 9.22 -0.73
N ALA A 57 1.11 9.00 -0.26
CA ALA A 57 1.41 8.58 1.10
C ALA A 57 1.79 9.78 1.98
N VAL A 58 1.35 9.75 3.24
CA VAL A 58 1.70 10.70 4.29
C VAL A 58 2.24 9.95 5.49
N ILE A 59 3.38 10.39 6.01
CA ILE A 59 4.06 9.83 7.18
C ILE A 59 4.35 10.98 8.13
N ARG A 60 4.01 10.83 9.41
CA ARG A 60 4.30 11.84 10.43
C ARG A 60 5.81 11.98 10.66
N ALA A 61 6.31 13.21 10.64
CA ALA A 61 7.72 13.52 10.85
C ALA A 61 8.17 13.28 12.30
N GLU A 62 7.23 13.30 13.25
CA GLU A 62 7.46 13.18 14.68
C GLU A 62 7.82 11.75 15.11
N HIS A 63 7.61 10.75 14.25
CA HIS A 63 7.92 9.37 14.57
C HIS A 63 9.44 9.08 14.60
N PRO A 64 9.87 8.15 15.46
CA PRO A 64 11.25 7.65 15.44
C PRO A 64 11.65 7.12 14.06
N ASP A 65 12.95 7.16 13.75
CA ASP A 65 13.50 6.80 12.44
C ASP A 65 13.03 5.41 11.96
N LEU A 66 13.04 4.41 12.84
CA LEU A 66 12.62 3.06 12.48
C LEU A 66 11.14 2.97 12.14
N LEU A 67 10.27 3.67 12.87
CA LEU A 67 8.83 3.68 12.58
C LEU A 67 8.53 4.43 11.28
N ARG A 68 9.22 5.53 11.02
CA ARG A 68 9.12 6.23 9.72
C ARG A 68 9.60 5.35 8.57
N LEU A 69 10.67 4.59 8.78
CA LEU A 69 11.16 3.63 7.79
C LEU A 69 10.14 2.51 7.55
N SER A 70 9.52 1.96 8.61
CA SER A 70 8.45 0.97 8.48
C SER A 70 7.28 1.49 7.65
N CYS A 71 6.79 2.68 7.97
CA CYS A 71 5.76 3.35 7.16
C CYS A 71 6.20 3.53 5.70
N LEU A 72 7.47 3.87 5.43
CA LEU A 72 7.92 3.97 4.03
C LEU A 72 7.81 2.62 3.31
N HIS A 73 8.17 1.52 3.95
CA HIS A 73 8.07 0.18 3.36
C HIS A 73 6.61 -0.21 3.09
N GLU A 74 5.73 0.01 4.06
CA GLU A 74 4.30 -0.28 3.96
C GLU A 74 3.62 0.58 2.89
N GLU A 75 3.71 1.90 3.00
CA GLU A 75 2.97 2.81 2.14
C GLU A 75 3.41 2.76 0.69
N ILE A 76 4.69 2.48 0.44
CA ILE A 76 5.19 2.24 -0.92
C ILE A 76 4.61 0.94 -1.47
N ALA A 77 4.63 -0.14 -0.70
CA ALA A 77 4.13 -1.44 -1.18
C ALA A 77 2.60 -1.45 -1.36
N GLN A 78 1.84 -0.79 -0.48
CA GLN A 78 0.41 -0.56 -0.66
C GLN A 78 0.14 0.33 -1.88
N GLY A 79 0.92 1.41 -2.06
CA GLY A 79 0.86 2.27 -3.25
C GLY A 79 1.20 1.56 -4.57
N LEU A 80 1.93 0.45 -4.51
CA LEU A 80 2.21 -0.45 -5.64
C LEU A 80 1.07 -1.48 -5.89
N GLY A 81 0.06 -1.55 -5.02
CA GLY A 81 -1.14 -2.37 -5.25
C GLY A 81 -1.31 -3.58 -4.32
N LEU A 82 -0.66 -3.58 -3.15
CA LEU A 82 -0.94 -4.52 -2.06
C LEU A 82 -1.68 -3.83 -0.89
N PRO A 83 -2.93 -3.36 -1.05
CA PRO A 83 -3.59 -2.47 -0.08
C PRO A 83 -4.24 -3.18 1.12
N ASN A 84 -4.21 -4.51 1.18
CA ASN A 84 -5.00 -5.28 2.14
C ASN A 84 -4.10 -5.94 3.18
N ASP A 85 -4.47 -5.78 4.45
CA ASP A 85 -3.87 -6.48 5.57
C ASP A 85 -4.60 -7.79 5.88
N SER A 86 -3.87 -8.74 6.45
CA SER A 86 -4.40 -10.03 6.89
C SER A 86 -3.53 -10.64 7.99
N PRO A 87 -4.11 -11.06 9.13
CA PRO A 87 -3.35 -11.74 10.18
C PRO A 87 -2.73 -13.08 9.73
N GLN A 88 -3.18 -13.61 8.59
CA GLN A 88 -2.63 -14.83 7.98
C GLN A 88 -1.40 -14.57 7.13
N ALA A 89 -1.04 -13.31 6.83
CA ALA A 89 0.04 -12.96 5.93
C ALA A 89 1.44 -13.18 6.53
N ARG A 90 1.63 -13.96 7.59
CA ARG A 90 2.95 -14.09 8.24
C ARG A 90 3.92 -14.98 7.44
N PRO A 91 5.19 -14.57 7.26
CA PRO A 91 5.82 -13.30 7.67
C PRO A 91 5.62 -12.17 6.64
N SER A 92 4.96 -11.07 7.01
CA SER A 92 4.72 -9.90 6.13
C SER A 92 4.49 -8.65 6.95
N ILE A 93 4.82 -7.49 6.40
CA ILE A 93 4.41 -6.20 6.98
C ILE A 93 2.87 -5.99 6.95
N PHE A 94 2.15 -6.73 6.10
CA PHE A 94 0.69 -6.68 5.97
C PHE A 94 -0.04 -7.61 6.96
N ASN A 95 0.60 -7.97 8.08
CA ASN A 95 0.05 -8.91 9.05
C ASN A 95 -0.77 -8.27 10.18
N ASP A 96 -1.05 -6.97 10.12
CA ASP A 96 -1.88 -6.18 11.07
C ASP A 96 -1.37 -6.14 12.53
N ASP A 97 -0.20 -6.73 12.81
CA ASP A 97 0.37 -6.88 14.16
C ASP A 97 1.67 -6.06 14.37
N GLU A 98 2.11 -5.25 13.40
CA GLU A 98 3.36 -4.47 13.41
C GLU A 98 4.64 -5.29 13.75
N GLU A 99 4.59 -6.62 13.53
CA GLU A 99 5.68 -7.53 13.91
C GLU A 99 6.95 -7.33 13.06
N PHE A 100 6.77 -6.90 11.80
CA PHE A 100 7.84 -6.74 10.83
C PHE A 100 7.98 -5.25 10.47
N ALA A 101 9.13 -4.67 10.81
CA ALA A 101 9.39 -3.24 10.55
C ALA A 101 9.80 -2.94 9.10
N LEU A 102 10.14 -3.94 8.29
CA LEU A 102 10.63 -3.79 6.92
C LEU A 102 10.07 -4.92 6.04
N LEU A 103 10.02 -4.67 4.73
CA LEU A 103 9.60 -5.66 3.73
C LEU A 103 10.30 -7.00 3.98
N THR A 104 9.50 -8.06 4.07
CA THR A 104 9.98 -9.43 4.16
C THR A 104 10.20 -10.02 2.77
N THR A 105 10.83 -11.19 2.71
CA THR A 105 10.91 -11.95 1.46
C THR A 105 9.52 -12.31 0.92
N GLN A 106 8.52 -12.52 1.78
CA GLN A 106 7.15 -12.76 1.34
C GLN A 106 6.57 -11.53 0.64
N ASP A 107 6.80 -10.33 1.17
CA ASP A 107 6.31 -9.08 0.57
C ASP A 107 6.92 -8.86 -0.82
N GLU A 108 8.22 -9.09 -0.95
CA GLU A 108 8.90 -9.06 -2.25
C GLU A 108 8.32 -10.08 -3.24
N MET A 109 8.00 -11.29 -2.78
CA MET A 109 7.35 -12.31 -3.61
C MET A 109 5.94 -11.89 -4.03
N MET A 110 5.15 -11.32 -3.13
CA MET A 110 3.81 -10.81 -3.44
C MET A 110 3.85 -9.70 -4.49
N LEU A 111 4.79 -8.76 -4.37
CA LEU A 111 5.01 -7.72 -5.39
C LEU A 111 5.43 -8.33 -6.74
N ARG A 112 6.34 -9.31 -6.75
CA ARG A 112 6.73 -10.01 -7.99
C ARG A 112 5.56 -10.74 -8.65
N ILE A 113 4.66 -11.33 -7.86
CA ILE A 113 3.45 -11.96 -8.37
C ILE A 113 2.52 -10.90 -8.96
N LEU A 114 2.23 -9.84 -8.22
CA LEU A 114 1.33 -8.76 -8.62
C LEU A 114 1.73 -8.14 -9.97
N TYR A 115 3.03 -7.92 -10.18
CA TYR A 115 3.58 -7.35 -11.41
C TYR A 115 3.92 -8.39 -12.50
N ASN A 116 3.54 -9.66 -12.31
CA ASN A 116 3.75 -10.67 -13.34
C ASN A 116 2.83 -10.40 -14.55
N PRO A 117 3.34 -10.47 -15.81
CA PRO A 117 2.53 -10.22 -17.01
C PRO A 117 1.32 -11.16 -17.19
N ALA A 118 1.29 -12.29 -16.48
CA ALA A 118 0.13 -13.17 -16.47
C ALA A 118 -1.07 -12.56 -15.73
N LEU A 119 -0.84 -11.63 -14.80
CA LEU A 119 -1.89 -10.88 -14.13
C LEU A 119 -2.19 -9.57 -14.87
N ARG A 120 -3.46 -9.18 -14.88
CA ARG A 120 -3.92 -7.91 -15.47
C ARG A 120 -4.89 -7.24 -14.51
N PRO A 121 -4.86 -5.90 -14.40
CA PRO A 121 -5.89 -5.15 -13.67
C PRO A 121 -7.30 -5.52 -14.14
N GLY A 122 -8.22 -5.63 -13.18
CA GLY A 122 -9.63 -5.96 -13.44
C GLY A 122 -9.95 -7.46 -13.48
N MET A 123 -8.96 -8.33 -13.32
CA MET A 123 -9.23 -9.77 -13.09
C MET A 123 -10.04 -9.98 -11.82
N THR A 124 -11.03 -10.87 -11.90
CA THR A 124 -11.71 -11.40 -10.73
C THR A 124 -10.79 -12.29 -9.92
N GLU A 125 -11.12 -12.49 -8.65
CA GLU A 125 -10.41 -13.44 -7.78
C GLU A 125 -10.34 -14.84 -8.42
N ALA A 126 -11.44 -15.32 -9.02
CA ALA A 126 -11.50 -16.63 -9.66
C ALA A 126 -10.55 -16.78 -10.86
N GLU A 127 -10.34 -15.69 -11.62
CA GLU A 127 -9.38 -15.66 -12.74
C GLU A 127 -7.93 -15.56 -12.25
N ALA A 128 -7.68 -14.74 -11.23
CA ALA A 128 -6.33 -14.49 -10.72
C ALA A 128 -5.80 -15.64 -9.85
N ARG A 129 -6.65 -16.27 -9.04
CA ARG A 129 -6.28 -17.32 -8.07
C ARG A 129 -5.40 -18.44 -8.64
N PRO A 130 -5.76 -19.13 -9.73
CA PRO A 130 -4.91 -20.20 -10.27
C PRO A 130 -3.55 -19.70 -10.78
N ILE A 131 -3.50 -18.45 -11.28
CA ILE A 131 -2.26 -17.81 -11.74
C ILE A 131 -1.36 -17.51 -10.53
N VAL A 132 -1.92 -16.87 -9.51
CA VAL A 132 -1.23 -16.53 -8.25
C VAL A 132 -0.67 -17.78 -7.57
N GLU A 133 -1.48 -18.84 -7.43
CA GLU A 133 -1.04 -20.11 -6.81
C GLU A 133 0.09 -20.79 -7.58
N THR A 134 0.07 -20.71 -8.91
CA THR A 134 1.15 -21.26 -9.77
C THR A 134 2.43 -20.46 -9.60
N LEU A 135 2.35 -19.12 -9.64
CA LEU A 135 3.50 -18.24 -9.46
C LEU A 135 4.10 -18.37 -8.04
N ALA A 136 3.25 -18.43 -7.02
CA ALA A 136 3.66 -18.59 -5.63
C ALA A 136 4.42 -19.90 -5.42
N ARG A 137 3.90 -21.04 -5.92
CA ARG A 137 4.61 -22.33 -5.86
C ARG A 137 5.99 -22.24 -6.50
N ARG A 138 6.09 -21.60 -7.66
CA ARG A 138 7.35 -21.43 -8.40
C ARG A 138 8.38 -20.58 -7.64
N LEU A 139 7.94 -19.50 -7.00
CA LEU A 139 8.79 -18.62 -6.19
C LEU A 139 9.25 -19.28 -4.89
N MET A 140 8.41 -20.12 -4.28
CA MET A 140 8.75 -20.90 -3.08
C MET A 140 9.62 -22.13 -3.37
N GLY A 141 10.03 -22.37 -4.63
CA GLY A 141 10.85 -23.51 -5.01
C GLY A 141 10.08 -24.83 -5.19
N GLY A 142 8.76 -24.78 -5.32
CA GLY A 142 7.93 -25.94 -5.68
C GLY A 142 8.01 -26.25 -7.17
N GLU A 143 8.22 -27.53 -7.51
CA GLU A 143 8.15 -28.02 -8.89
C GLU A 143 6.76 -27.75 -9.51
N SER A 144 6.75 -27.38 -10.79
CA SER A 144 5.54 -27.05 -11.58
C SER A 144 4.71 -28.28 -11.91
#